data_AF-A0A1F9ZEU7-F1
#
_entry.id   AF-A0A1F9ZEU7-F1
#
_cell.length_a   1.000
_cell.length_b   1.000
_cell.length_c   1.000
_cell.angle_alpha   90.00
_cell.angle_beta   90.00
_cell.angle_gamma   90.00
#
_symmetry.space_group_name_H-M   'P 1'
#
loop_
_entity.id
_entity.type
_entity.pdbx_description
1 polymer ?
#
loop_
_entity_poly.entity_id
_entity_poly.type
_entity_poly.pdbx_seq_one_letter_code
_entity_poly.pdbx_strand_id
1 'polypeptide(L)'
;MKAGKELLREKGVMGLSVREACRRAGVNTGMFHYYFGSKDEFLKAVLKGMYAEFFARFQMGVAEGAGPREKLKNALIAVGRFAREIKGVAPVILADVSLGNKEAFDFISGNFLEHVKQLSALAAQCRPQSALKAHSIPYMIGALLPTMVFPVIMGGIMERHGVKKPGGIEFDALAAEFFSDEGIADRAEIALRGVGL
;
A
#
# COMPACT_ATOMS: atom_id res chain seq x y z
N MET A 1 -4.80 10.16 16.59
CA MET A 1 -4.45 9.79 15.20
C MET A 1 -2.96 9.50 15.01
N LYS A 2 -2.03 10.44 15.25
CA LYS A 2 -0.58 10.23 15.05
C LYS A 2 -0.03 8.96 15.72
N ALA A 3 -0.24 8.81 17.04
CA ALA A 3 0.19 7.63 17.79
C ALA A 3 -0.39 6.31 17.25
N GLY A 4 -1.62 6.33 16.73
CA GLY A 4 -2.24 5.16 16.09
C GLY A 4 -1.55 4.78 14.79
N LYS A 5 -1.21 5.77 13.94
CA LYS A 5 -0.46 5.53 12.69
C LYS A 5 0.93 4.96 12.98
N GLU A 6 1.63 5.50 13.98
CA GLU A 6 2.94 4.99 14.41
C GLU A 6 2.86 3.55 14.91
N LEU A 7 1.92 3.24 15.81
CA LEU A 7 1.71 1.88 16.29
C LEU A 7 1.36 0.90 15.17
N LEU A 8 0.52 1.33 14.21
CA LEU A 8 0.13 0.49 13.10
C LEU A 8 1.30 0.21 12.14
N ARG A 9 2.18 1.20 11.91
CA ARG A 9 3.42 1.04 11.13
C ARG A 9 4.43 0.13 11.84
N GLU A 10 4.61 0.32 13.14
CA GLU A 10 5.60 -0.42 13.95
C GLU A 10 5.18 -1.86 14.25
N LYS A 11 3.91 -2.09 14.58
CA LYS A 11 3.44 -3.35 15.18
C LYS A 11 2.28 -4.01 14.44
N GLY A 12 1.82 -3.42 13.33
CA GLY A 12 0.68 -3.92 12.57
C GLY A 12 -0.64 -3.92 13.34
N VAL A 13 -1.64 -4.59 12.78
CA VAL A 13 -3.01 -4.61 13.32
C VAL A 13 -3.07 -5.24 14.72
N MET A 14 -2.33 -6.34 14.92
CA MET A 14 -2.32 -7.06 16.20
C MET A 14 -1.71 -6.22 17.32
N GLY A 15 -0.68 -5.43 17.02
CA GLY A 15 -0.04 -4.55 17.99
C GLY A 15 -0.72 -3.20 18.22
N LEU A 16 -1.79 -2.88 17.48
CA LEU A 16 -2.57 -1.66 17.70
C LEU A 16 -3.33 -1.77 19.03
N SER A 17 -2.87 -1.04 20.04
CA SER A 17 -3.46 -1.02 21.38
C SER A 17 -4.03 0.36 21.70
N VAL A 18 -5.30 0.40 22.11
CA VAL A 18 -5.97 1.63 22.55
C VAL A 18 -5.23 2.27 23.72
N ARG A 19 -4.89 1.47 24.73
CA ARG A 19 -4.16 1.94 25.92
C ARG A 19 -2.82 2.55 25.56
N GLU A 20 -2.06 1.88 24.69
CA GLU A 20 -0.75 2.38 24.25
C GLU A 20 -0.88 3.64 23.37
N ALA A 21 -1.88 3.69 22.48
CA ALA A 21 -2.16 4.86 21.67
C ALA A 21 -2.54 6.07 22.54
N CYS A 22 -3.39 5.87 23.55
CA CYS A 22 -3.74 6.87 24.57
C CYS A 22 -2.50 7.36 25.32
N ARG A 23 -1.67 6.43 25.82
CA ARG A 23 -0.44 6.73 26.54
C ARG A 23 0.52 7.58 25.71
N ARG A 24 0.78 7.20 24.45
CA ARG A 24 1.64 7.96 23.52
C ARG A 24 1.06 9.32 23.16
N ALA A 25 -0.26 9.44 23.10
CA ALA A 25 -0.95 10.69 22.79
C ALA A 25 -1.17 11.59 24.02
N GLY A 26 -0.83 11.15 25.22
CA GLY A 26 -1.05 11.91 26.45
C GLY A 26 -2.53 12.09 26.81
N VAL A 27 -3.41 11.17 26.38
CA VAL A 27 -4.86 11.23 26.64
C VAL A 27 -5.32 10.01 27.45
N ASN A 28 -6.44 10.13 28.17
CA ASN A 28 -7.05 8.99 28.86
C ASN A 28 -7.90 8.12 27.91
N THR A 29 -8.27 6.92 28.35
CA THR A 29 -9.08 5.97 27.57
C THR A 29 -10.55 6.38 27.45
N GLY A 30 -11.09 7.17 28.37
CA GLY A 30 -12.44 7.73 28.25
C GLY A 30 -12.58 8.63 27.03
N MET A 31 -11.61 9.52 26.81
CA MET A 31 -11.53 10.36 25.62
C MET A 31 -11.44 9.55 24.33
N PHE A 32 -10.75 8.40 24.37
CA PHE A 32 -10.70 7.52 23.21
C PHE A 32 -12.08 6.99 22.83
N HIS A 33 -12.84 6.47 23.80
CA HIS A 33 -14.17 5.92 23.51
C HIS A 33 -15.14 7.01 23.05
N TYR A 34 -15.00 8.24 23.55
CA TYR A 34 -15.75 9.39 23.06
C TYR A 34 -15.48 9.70 21.57
N TYR A 35 -14.22 9.66 21.12
CA TYR A 35 -13.87 10.01 19.73
C TYR A 35 -13.97 8.86 18.74
N PHE A 36 -13.63 7.64 19.14
CA PHE A 36 -13.48 6.50 18.22
C PHE A 36 -14.45 5.36 18.50
N GLY A 37 -15.06 5.28 19.68
CA GLY A 37 -15.95 4.19 20.07
C GLY A 37 -15.21 2.88 20.34
N SER A 38 -14.65 2.25 19.30
CA SER A 38 -14.01 0.92 19.37
C SER A 38 -12.59 0.92 18.78
N LYS A 39 -11.85 -0.17 19.04
CA LYS A 39 -10.53 -0.40 18.41
C LYS A 39 -10.65 -0.54 16.90
N ASP A 40 -11.72 -1.13 16.40
CA ASP A 40 -11.93 -1.37 14.97
C ASP A 40 -12.26 -0.07 14.24
N GLU A 41 -13.12 0.78 14.81
CA GLU A 41 -13.39 2.11 14.28
C GLU A 41 -12.14 3.00 14.33
N PHE A 42 -11.32 2.87 15.39
CA PHE A 42 -10.01 3.51 15.43
C PHE A 42 -9.07 3.00 14.34
N LEU A 43 -8.99 1.69 14.09
CA LEU A 43 -8.19 1.11 13.01
C LEU A 43 -8.64 1.66 11.65
N LYS A 44 -9.95 1.66 11.37
CA LYS A 44 -10.52 2.24 10.15
C LYS A 44 -10.14 3.71 10.00
N ALA A 45 -10.28 4.51 11.06
CA ALA A 45 -9.90 5.92 11.06
C ALA A 45 -8.41 6.12 10.79
N VAL A 46 -7.54 5.33 11.43
CA VAL A 46 -6.09 5.37 11.24
C VAL A 46 -5.73 5.03 9.80
N LEU A 47 -6.30 3.97 9.23
CA LEU A 47 -6.06 3.56 7.84
C LEU A 47 -6.53 4.62 6.83
N LYS A 48 -7.73 5.20 7.01
CA LYS A 48 -8.19 6.33 6.18
C LYS A 48 -7.21 7.51 6.24
N GLY A 49 -6.73 7.83 7.44
CA GLY A 49 -5.76 8.90 7.64
C GLY A 49 -4.39 8.62 7.01
N MET A 50 -3.95 7.36 6.96
CA MET A 50 -2.71 6.97 6.25
C MET A 50 -2.91 7.04 4.73
N TYR A 51 -4.07 6.59 4.23
CA TYR A 51 -4.41 6.68 2.82
C TYR A 51 -4.47 8.12 2.33
N ALA A 52 -5.07 9.03 3.10
CA ALA A 52 -5.11 10.46 2.74
C ALA A 52 -3.70 11.07 2.61
N GLU A 53 -2.77 10.75 3.53
CA GLU A 53 -1.37 11.16 3.44
C GLU A 53 -0.65 10.56 2.23
N PHE A 54 -0.94 9.29 1.91
CA PHE A 54 -0.46 8.65 0.69
C PHE A 54 -1.00 9.37 -0.55
N PHE A 55 -2.30 9.60 -0.63
CA PHE A 55 -2.94 10.12 -1.83
C PHE A 55 -2.49 11.55 -2.14
N ALA A 56 -2.27 12.38 -1.12
CA ALA A 56 -1.65 13.70 -1.29
C ALA A 56 -0.25 13.59 -1.94
N ARG A 57 0.62 12.72 -1.40
CA ARG A 57 1.97 12.47 -1.95
C ARG A 57 1.93 11.86 -3.35
N PHE A 58 0.97 10.98 -3.61
CA PHE A 58 0.72 10.38 -4.92
C PHE A 58 0.40 11.46 -5.96
N GLN A 59 -0.51 12.38 -5.66
CA GLN A 59 -0.86 13.47 -6.58
C GLN A 59 0.32 14.39 -6.87
N MET A 60 1.13 14.72 -5.86
CA MET A 60 2.34 15.53 -6.04
C MET A 60 3.34 14.85 -6.99
N GLY A 61 3.67 13.57 -6.73
CA GLY A 61 4.61 12.84 -7.59
C GLY A 61 4.10 12.65 -9.02
N VAL A 62 2.79 12.50 -9.21
CA VAL A 62 2.17 12.49 -10.55
C VAL A 62 2.25 13.85 -11.24
N ALA A 63 2.13 14.95 -10.50
CA ALA A 63 2.21 16.30 -11.07
C ALA A 63 3.62 16.65 -11.57
N GLU A 64 4.67 16.12 -10.92
CA GLU A 64 6.08 16.38 -11.25
C GLU A 64 6.58 15.69 -12.53
N GLY A 65 5.89 14.66 -13.03
CA GLY A 65 6.33 13.93 -14.23
C GLY A 65 6.13 14.72 -15.52
N ALA A 66 7.12 14.72 -16.42
CA ALA A 66 7.09 15.50 -17.66
C ALA A 66 6.12 14.95 -18.72
N GLY A 67 5.79 13.65 -18.67
CA GLY A 67 4.89 13.01 -19.62
C GLY A 67 4.18 11.75 -19.06
N PRO A 68 3.22 11.17 -19.79
CA PRO A 68 2.35 10.10 -19.27
C PRO A 68 3.10 8.90 -18.70
N ARG A 69 4.17 8.45 -19.37
CA ARG A 69 5.03 7.33 -18.90
C ARG A 69 5.68 7.64 -17.55
N GLU A 70 6.27 8.82 -17.41
CA GLU A 70 6.94 9.23 -16.18
C GLU A 70 5.93 9.45 -15.05
N LYS A 71 4.78 10.06 -15.34
CA LYS A 71 3.67 10.18 -14.39
C LYS A 71 3.19 8.81 -13.91
N LEU A 72 3.08 7.83 -14.82
CA LEU A 72 2.72 6.45 -14.48
C LEU A 72 3.80 5.79 -13.62
N LYS A 73 5.08 6.01 -13.92
CA LYS A 73 6.20 5.54 -13.08
C LYS A 73 6.11 6.11 -11.67
N ASN A 74 5.95 7.44 -11.53
CA ASN A 74 5.87 8.12 -10.24
C ASN A 74 4.65 7.63 -9.44
N ALA A 75 3.52 7.40 -10.12
CA ALA A 75 2.33 6.81 -9.51
C ALA A 75 2.60 5.40 -8.95
N LEU A 76 3.28 4.53 -9.70
CA LEU A 76 3.66 3.19 -9.25
C LEU A 76 4.62 3.23 -8.06
N ILE A 77 5.62 4.12 -8.09
CA ILE A 77 6.55 4.35 -6.97
C ILE A 77 5.80 4.76 -5.71
N ALA A 78 4.87 5.72 -5.81
CA ALA A 78 4.05 6.16 -4.69
C ALA A 78 3.22 5.00 -4.10
N VAL A 79 2.64 4.14 -4.95
CA VAL A 79 1.95 2.93 -4.48
C VAL A 79 2.90 1.96 -3.78
N GLY A 80 4.09 1.71 -4.32
CA GLY A 80 5.08 0.83 -3.70
C GLY A 80 5.52 1.32 -2.31
N ARG A 81 5.74 2.64 -2.17
CA ARG A 81 6.05 3.28 -0.87
C ARG A 81 4.89 3.12 0.11
N PHE A 82 3.65 3.34 -0.33
CA PHE A 82 2.50 3.17 0.53
C PHE A 82 2.30 1.71 0.95
N ALA A 83 2.43 0.76 0.03
CA ALA A 83 2.36 -0.67 0.32
C ALA A 83 3.37 -1.03 1.42
N ARG A 84 4.62 -0.56 1.31
CA ARG A 84 5.66 -0.72 2.34
C ARG A 84 5.25 -0.12 3.69
N GLU A 85 4.69 1.09 3.71
CA GLU A 85 4.22 1.74 4.95
C GLU A 85 3.11 0.93 5.66
N ILE A 86 2.28 0.21 4.90
CA ILE A 86 1.21 -0.63 5.43
C ILE A 86 1.57 -2.11 5.47
N LYS A 87 2.85 -2.51 5.38
CA LYS A 87 3.27 -3.93 5.34
C LYS A 87 2.74 -4.77 6.51
N GLY A 88 2.60 -4.15 7.69
CA GLY A 88 2.05 -4.77 8.89
C GLY A 88 0.52 -4.98 8.85
N VAL A 89 -0.17 -4.41 7.86
CA VAL A 89 -1.63 -4.44 7.69
C VAL A 89 -2.05 -5.13 6.39
N ALA A 90 -1.33 -4.89 5.29
CA ALA A 90 -1.71 -5.35 3.95
C ALA A 90 -2.05 -6.85 3.87
N PRO A 91 -1.32 -7.78 4.52
CA PRO A 91 -1.70 -9.20 4.49
C PRO A 91 -2.99 -9.51 5.25
N VAL A 92 -3.34 -8.74 6.28
CA VAL A 92 -4.63 -8.91 7.00
C VAL A 92 -5.77 -8.47 6.10
N ILE A 93 -5.63 -7.30 5.44
CA ILE A 93 -6.62 -6.82 4.47
C ILE A 93 -6.81 -7.85 3.35
N LEU A 94 -5.72 -8.40 2.81
CA LEU A 94 -5.81 -9.43 1.77
C LEU A 94 -6.54 -10.68 2.29
N ALA A 95 -6.22 -11.14 3.50
CA ALA A 95 -6.86 -12.31 4.10
C ALA A 95 -8.36 -12.09 4.28
N ASP A 96 -8.78 -10.96 4.85
CA ASP A 96 -10.19 -10.62 5.06
C ASP A 96 -10.97 -10.60 3.75
N VAL A 97 -10.43 -9.94 2.71
CA VAL A 97 -11.06 -9.87 1.39
C VAL A 97 -11.12 -11.26 0.74
N SER A 98 -10.07 -12.06 0.86
CA SER A 98 -10.01 -13.41 0.27
C SER A 98 -10.98 -14.40 0.94
N LEU A 99 -11.26 -14.20 2.23
CA LEU A 99 -12.22 -15.00 3.00
C LEU A 99 -13.67 -14.51 2.85
N GLY A 100 -13.92 -13.50 2.02
CA GLY A 100 -15.26 -12.99 1.75
C GLY A 100 -15.82 -12.08 2.84
N ASN A 101 -14.97 -11.47 3.67
CA ASN A 101 -15.42 -10.46 4.64
C ASN A 101 -15.95 -9.22 3.91
N LYS A 102 -17.28 -9.14 3.78
CA LYS A 102 -17.95 -8.07 3.05
C LYS A 102 -17.69 -6.69 3.64
N GLU A 103 -17.65 -6.55 4.96
CA GLU A 103 -17.38 -5.27 5.61
C GLU A 103 -15.97 -4.76 5.29
N ALA A 104 -14.98 -5.65 5.32
CA ALA A 104 -13.62 -5.32 4.92
C ALA A 104 -13.56 -4.94 3.43
N PHE A 105 -14.24 -5.69 2.56
CA PHE A 105 -14.30 -5.37 1.13
C PHE A 105 -14.95 -4.00 0.87
N ASP A 106 -16.10 -3.71 1.48
CA ASP A 106 -16.82 -2.44 1.35
C ASP A 106 -15.98 -1.28 1.89
N PHE A 107 -15.28 -1.48 3.00
CA PHE A 107 -14.34 -0.50 3.54
C PHE A 107 -13.19 -0.21 2.55
N ILE A 108 -12.55 -1.24 2.00
CA ILE A 108 -11.43 -1.05 1.07
C ILE A 108 -11.89 -0.42 -0.24
N SER A 109 -12.95 -0.96 -0.84
CA SER A 109 -13.48 -0.46 -2.11
C SER A 109 -14.00 0.97 -2.01
N GLY A 110 -14.61 1.35 -0.88
CA GLY A 110 -15.12 2.69 -0.64
C GLY A 110 -14.06 3.74 -0.26
N ASN A 111 -12.88 3.34 0.22
CA ASN A 111 -11.90 4.29 0.78
C ASN A 111 -10.53 4.27 0.09
N PHE A 112 -10.16 3.19 -0.63
CA PHE A 112 -8.78 2.96 -1.08
C PHE A 112 -8.62 2.84 -2.60
N LEU A 113 -9.65 3.09 -3.42
CA LEU A 113 -9.57 2.85 -4.88
C LEU A 113 -9.26 4.09 -5.73
N GLU A 114 -9.17 5.28 -5.14
CA GLU A 114 -9.00 6.51 -5.92
C GLU A 114 -7.66 6.57 -6.68
N HIS A 115 -6.57 6.08 -6.07
CA HIS A 115 -5.28 5.98 -6.74
C HIS A 115 -5.30 5.00 -7.93
N VAL A 116 -6.11 3.93 -7.86
CA VAL A 116 -6.27 2.96 -8.96
C VAL A 116 -6.97 3.61 -10.15
N LYS A 117 -7.94 4.51 -9.91
CA LYS A 117 -8.60 5.28 -10.98
C LYS A 117 -7.59 6.20 -11.69
N GLN A 118 -6.76 6.92 -10.94
CA GLN A 118 -5.74 7.79 -11.51
C GLN A 118 -4.65 6.99 -12.26
N LEU A 119 -4.20 5.86 -11.71
CA LEU A 119 -3.33 4.92 -12.41
C LEU A 119 -3.95 4.43 -13.73
N SER A 120 -5.23 4.09 -13.72
CA SER A 120 -5.96 3.64 -14.92
C SER A 120 -6.00 4.74 -15.99
N ALA A 121 -6.21 6.00 -15.61
CA ALA A 121 -6.19 7.12 -16.53
C ALA A 121 -4.80 7.36 -17.15
N LEU A 122 -3.74 7.24 -16.35
CA LEU A 122 -2.35 7.33 -16.84
C LEU A 122 -1.98 6.15 -17.74
N ALA A 123 -2.37 4.94 -17.35
CA ALA A 123 -2.20 3.73 -18.17
C ALA A 123 -2.92 3.87 -19.52
N ALA A 124 -4.11 4.47 -19.55
CA ALA A 124 -4.85 4.72 -20.79
C ALA A 124 -4.12 5.67 -21.75
N GLN A 125 -3.42 6.68 -21.22
CA GLN A 125 -2.60 7.58 -22.03
C GLN A 125 -1.36 6.87 -22.60
N CYS A 126 -0.78 5.92 -21.85
CA CYS A 126 0.40 5.17 -22.28
C CYS A 126 0.04 3.99 -23.20
N ARG A 127 -1.18 3.43 -23.08
CA ARG A 127 -1.59 2.20 -23.75
C ARG A 127 -1.30 2.16 -25.26
N PRO A 128 -1.58 3.21 -26.08
CA PRO A 128 -1.35 3.15 -27.52
C PRO A 128 0.10 2.83 -27.94
N GLN A 129 1.06 3.21 -27.10
CA GLN A 129 2.50 3.02 -27.36
C GLN A 129 3.05 1.75 -26.69
N SER A 130 2.29 1.13 -25.80
CA SER A 130 2.67 -0.09 -25.07
C SER A 130 2.51 -1.35 -25.94
N ALA A 131 3.18 -2.44 -25.52
CA ALA A 131 2.92 -3.78 -26.06
C ALA A 131 1.49 -4.27 -25.78
N LEU A 132 0.80 -3.66 -24.81
CA LEU A 132 -0.56 -4.02 -24.39
C LEU A 132 -1.66 -3.22 -25.10
N LYS A 133 -1.38 -2.56 -26.23
CA LYS A 133 -2.36 -1.73 -26.96
C LYS A 133 -3.68 -2.43 -27.32
N ALA A 134 -3.64 -3.76 -27.53
CA ALA A 134 -4.80 -4.59 -27.83
C ALA A 134 -5.57 -5.07 -26.58
N HIS A 135 -5.02 -4.89 -25.38
CA HIS A 135 -5.63 -5.29 -24.12
C HIS A 135 -6.40 -4.14 -23.46
N SER A 136 -7.28 -4.49 -22.52
CA SER A 136 -8.06 -3.52 -21.74
C SER A 136 -7.19 -2.81 -20.70
N ILE A 137 -7.64 -1.64 -20.21
CA ILE A 137 -6.96 -0.94 -19.12
C ILE A 137 -6.88 -1.78 -17.84
N PRO A 138 -7.96 -2.49 -17.41
CA PRO A 138 -7.87 -3.41 -16.28
C PRO A 138 -6.77 -4.47 -16.44
N TYR A 139 -6.57 -5.01 -17.65
CA TYR A 139 -5.48 -5.96 -17.91
C TYR A 139 -4.11 -5.32 -17.67
N MET A 140 -3.89 -4.11 -18.20
CA MET A 140 -2.65 -3.36 -18.00
C MET A 140 -2.40 -3.02 -16.52
N ILE A 141 -3.43 -2.64 -15.78
CA ILE A 141 -3.33 -2.43 -14.32
C ILE A 141 -3.02 -3.73 -13.59
N GLY A 142 -3.62 -4.85 -14.01
CA GLY A 142 -3.30 -6.18 -13.50
C GLY A 142 -1.86 -6.63 -13.79
N ALA A 143 -1.22 -6.11 -14.83
CA ALA A 143 0.20 -6.36 -15.11
C ALA A 143 1.14 -5.43 -14.32
N LEU A 144 0.73 -4.18 -14.07
CA LEU A 144 1.58 -3.15 -13.45
C LEU A 144 1.49 -3.12 -11.93
N LEU A 145 0.29 -3.18 -11.36
CA LEU A 145 0.06 -2.91 -9.94
C LEU A 145 0.59 -4.02 -9.02
N PRO A 146 0.43 -5.33 -9.34
CA PRO A 146 0.91 -6.40 -8.47
C PRO A 146 2.42 -6.39 -8.25
N THR A 147 3.22 -5.92 -9.21
CA THR A 147 4.69 -5.82 -9.04
C THR A 147 5.05 -4.88 -7.88
N MET A 148 4.20 -3.91 -7.57
CA MET A 148 4.40 -2.97 -6.47
C MET A 148 3.90 -3.51 -5.13
N VAL A 149 2.75 -4.18 -5.12
CA VAL A 149 2.02 -4.56 -3.90
C VAL A 149 2.33 -5.98 -3.43
N PHE A 150 2.38 -6.95 -4.36
CA PHE A 150 2.48 -8.36 -4.02
C PHE A 150 3.77 -8.72 -3.26
N PRO A 151 4.97 -8.24 -3.64
CA PRO A 151 6.19 -8.50 -2.88
C PRO A 151 6.10 -8.04 -1.42
N VAL A 152 5.40 -6.92 -1.16
CA VAL A 152 5.25 -6.40 0.20
C VAL A 152 4.29 -7.26 1.03
N ILE A 153 3.19 -7.70 0.43
CA ILE A 153 2.26 -8.63 1.07
C ILE A 153 2.99 -9.92 1.44
N MET A 154 3.69 -10.53 0.47
CA MET A 154 4.43 -11.77 0.70
C MET A 154 5.54 -11.60 1.72
N GLY A 155 6.29 -10.49 1.66
CA GLY A 155 7.31 -10.15 2.66
C GLY A 155 6.73 -10.03 4.07
N GLY A 156 5.57 -9.36 4.21
CA GLY A 156 4.88 -9.26 5.50
C GLY A 156 4.35 -10.60 6.02
N ILE A 157 3.93 -11.51 5.14
CA ILE A 157 3.56 -12.89 5.51
C ILE A 157 4.81 -13.65 6.00
N MET A 158 5.89 -13.63 5.23
CA MET A 158 7.16 -14.29 5.57
C MET A 158 7.72 -13.82 6.91
N GLU A 159 7.75 -12.50 7.13
CA GLU A 159 8.21 -11.88 8.38
C GLU A 159 7.41 -12.39 9.59
N ARG A 160 6.07 -12.45 9.48
CA ARG A 160 5.19 -12.94 10.56
C ARG A 160 5.38 -14.42 10.88
N HIS A 161 5.71 -15.23 9.86
CA HIS A 161 5.97 -16.66 10.04
C HIS A 161 7.42 -16.96 10.37
N GLY A 162 8.26 -15.95 10.60
CA GLY A 162 9.66 -16.13 11.01
C GLY A 162 10.55 -16.74 9.93
N VAL A 163 10.18 -16.59 8.64
CA VAL A 163 10.99 -17.08 7.52
C VAL A 163 12.30 -16.28 7.48
N LYS A 164 13.43 -16.95 7.68
CA LYS A 164 14.74 -16.30 7.74
C LYS A 164 15.50 -16.27 6.41
N LYS A 165 15.34 -17.31 5.58
CA LYS A 165 16.14 -17.46 4.35
C LYS A 165 15.31 -17.87 3.13
N PRO A 166 14.42 -17.00 2.59
CA PRO A 166 13.69 -17.30 1.37
C PRO A 166 14.66 -17.59 0.21
N GLY A 167 14.54 -18.75 -0.43
CA GLY A 167 15.43 -19.11 -1.54
C GLY A 167 16.93 -19.16 -1.19
N GLY A 168 17.27 -19.31 0.11
CA GLY A 168 18.64 -19.34 0.59
C GLY A 168 19.29 -17.98 0.88
N ILE A 169 18.60 -16.87 0.61
CA ILE A 169 19.09 -15.50 0.86
C ILE A 169 18.50 -14.98 2.17
N GLU A 170 19.28 -14.27 2.99
CA GLU A 170 18.78 -13.67 4.24
C GLU A 170 17.59 -12.75 3.98
N PHE A 171 16.54 -12.88 4.79
CA PHE A 171 15.32 -12.08 4.67
C PHE A 171 15.61 -10.58 4.75
N ASP A 172 16.50 -10.16 5.67
CA ASP A 172 16.85 -8.74 5.81
C ASP A 172 17.55 -8.19 4.57
N ALA A 173 18.37 -9.00 3.88
CA ALA A 173 19.00 -8.62 2.63
C ALA A 173 17.96 -8.47 1.51
N LEU A 174 17.04 -9.44 1.38
CA LEU A 174 15.92 -9.35 0.45
C LEU A 174 15.01 -8.15 0.75
N ALA A 175 14.74 -7.87 2.02
CA ALA A 175 13.92 -6.75 2.43
C ALA A 175 14.60 -5.42 2.11
N ALA A 176 15.91 -5.31 2.31
CA ALA A 176 16.70 -4.15 1.93
C ALA A 176 16.71 -3.94 0.40
N GLU A 177 16.74 -5.01 -0.39
CA GLU A 177 16.65 -4.95 -1.84
C GLU A 177 15.23 -4.55 -2.29
N PHE A 178 14.20 -5.35 -1.97
CA PHE A 178 12.84 -5.16 -2.49
C PHE A 178 12.12 -3.92 -1.97
N PHE A 179 12.39 -3.54 -0.72
CA PHE A 179 11.63 -2.52 0.00
C PHE A 179 12.43 -1.23 0.23
N SER A 180 13.67 -1.10 -0.27
CA SER A 180 14.33 0.21 -0.33
C SER A 180 13.60 1.15 -1.31
N ASP A 181 13.89 2.45 -1.22
CA ASP A 181 13.38 3.41 -2.19
C ASP A 181 13.89 3.14 -3.62
N GLU A 182 15.13 2.67 -3.74
CA GLU A 182 15.73 2.23 -5.01
C GLU A 182 15.02 0.99 -5.56
N GLY A 183 14.87 -0.07 -4.76
CA GLY A 183 14.18 -1.28 -5.20
C GLY A 183 12.69 -1.06 -5.55
N ILE A 184 12.02 -0.11 -4.90
CA ILE A 184 10.68 0.33 -5.31
C ILE A 184 10.74 1.02 -6.69
N ALA A 185 11.70 1.92 -6.91
CA ALA A 185 11.87 2.61 -8.18
C ALA A 185 12.21 1.66 -9.33
N ASP A 186 13.07 0.67 -9.08
CA ASP A 186 13.46 -0.35 -10.03
C ASP A 186 12.29 -1.26 -10.39
N ARG A 187 11.51 -1.72 -9.40
CA ARG A 187 10.29 -2.51 -9.68
C ARG A 187 9.28 -1.73 -10.53
N ALA A 188 9.11 -0.43 -10.28
CA ALA A 188 8.25 0.41 -11.11
C ALA A 188 8.77 0.51 -12.56
N GLU A 189 10.08 0.69 -12.75
CA GLU A 189 10.70 0.70 -14.09
C GLU A 189 10.58 -0.67 -14.79
N ILE A 190 10.83 -1.77 -14.09
CA ILE A 190 10.68 -3.14 -14.59
C ILE A 190 9.24 -3.39 -15.04
N ALA A 191 8.25 -2.96 -14.27
CA ALA A 191 6.85 -3.10 -14.62
C ALA A 191 6.51 -2.37 -15.92
N LEU A 192 7.00 -1.14 -16.10
CA LEU A 192 6.79 -0.36 -17.33
C LEU A 192 7.48 -1.01 -18.54
N ARG A 193 8.75 -1.38 -18.41
CA ARG A 193 9.49 -2.06 -19.48
C ARG A 193 8.83 -3.38 -19.87
N GLY A 194 8.32 -4.13 -18.88
CA GLY A 194 7.62 -5.40 -19.09
C GLY A 194 6.34 -5.28 -19.93
N VAL A 195 5.68 -4.11 -19.93
CA VAL A 195 4.52 -3.82 -20.79
C VAL A 195 4.90 -3.08 -22.08
N GLY A 196 6.19 -2.94 -22.37
CA GLY A 196 6.72 -2.26 -23.55
C GLY A 196 6.63 -0.74 -23.48
N LEU A 197 6.77 -0.14 -22.28
CA LEU A 197 6.84 1.30 -22.06
C LEU A 197 8.22 1.82 -21.68
#